data_AF-A0A318UEK3-F1
#
_entry.id   AF-A0A318UEK3-F1
#
_cell.length_a   1.000
_cell.length_b   1.000
_cell.length_c   1.000
_cell.angle_alpha   90.00
_cell.angle_beta   90.00
_cell.angle_gamma   90.00
#
_symmetry.space_group_name_H-M   'P 1'
#
loop_
_entity.id
_entity.type
_entity.pdbx_description
1 polymer ?
#
loop_
_entity_poly.entity_id
_entity_poly.type
_entity_poly.pdbx_seq_one_letter_code
_entity_poly.pdbx_strand_id
1 'polypeptide(L)'
;MHADPTAQTPALLLSRRRLTAPPRRAARLLSTPLLFALVLAVLLSACGASAAPPFFGASRNDVTLQGYHFAVLLKDNHAEVIRLGYLSRAERKAVPALMIAAAEQASGCKVTGPATGIYRSPSLPGDTGEARFDLRCG
;
A
#
# COMPACT_ATOMS: atom_id res chain seq x y z
N MET A 1 7.39 50.41 -56.33
CA MET A 1 7.70 51.80 -55.94
C MET A 1 6.42 52.62 -56.02
N HIS A 2 5.80 52.91 -54.89
CA HIS A 2 4.96 54.09 -54.65
C HIS A 2 4.78 54.17 -53.13
N ALA A 3 5.49 55.13 -52.54
CA ALA A 3 5.22 55.66 -51.21
C ALA A 3 4.37 56.91 -51.40
N ASP A 4 3.34 57.12 -50.57
CA ASP A 4 2.94 58.45 -50.07
C ASP A 4 1.78 58.34 -49.02
N PRO A 5 1.41 59.40 -48.28
CA PRO A 5 1.91 59.59 -46.91
C PRO A 5 0.79 59.99 -45.91
N THR A 6 1.21 60.24 -44.66
CA THR A 6 0.79 61.30 -43.69
C THR A 6 -0.66 61.82 -43.65
N ALA A 7 -1.24 62.27 -42.54
CA ALA A 7 -0.97 62.34 -41.11
C ALA A 7 -2.14 63.18 -40.52
N GLN A 8 -2.16 63.33 -39.19
CA GLN A 8 -2.83 64.39 -38.38
C GLN A 8 -4.22 64.05 -37.78
N THR A 9 -4.31 63.65 -36.50
CA THR A 9 -4.57 64.40 -35.23
C THR A 9 -6.05 64.83 -35.02
N PRO A 10 -6.55 65.15 -33.79
CA PRO A 10 -6.19 64.77 -32.39
C PRO A 10 -7.43 64.30 -31.56
N ALA A 11 -7.23 64.12 -30.25
CA ALA A 11 -8.18 64.15 -29.11
C ALA A 11 -8.22 62.82 -28.32
N LEU A 12 -7.46 62.66 -27.24
CA LEU A 12 -7.68 63.26 -25.91
C LEU A 12 -8.98 62.75 -25.28
N LEU A 13 -8.91 61.58 -24.63
CA LEU A 13 -9.77 61.29 -23.50
C LEU A 13 -9.05 60.33 -22.55
N LEU A 14 -8.51 60.93 -21.48
CA LEU A 14 -8.11 60.26 -20.26
C LEU A 14 -9.26 59.38 -19.78
N SER A 15 -9.13 58.07 -19.91
CA SER A 15 -9.89 57.13 -19.09
C SER A 15 -8.90 56.45 -18.16
N ARG A 16 -8.81 56.98 -16.94
CA ARG A 16 -8.06 56.39 -15.82
C ARG A 16 -8.57 54.96 -15.62
N ARG A 17 -7.88 53.98 -16.21
CA ARG A 17 -8.04 52.57 -15.85
C ARG A 17 -7.58 52.44 -14.40
N ARG A 18 -8.53 52.33 -13.47
CA ARG A 18 -8.25 51.93 -12.10
C ARG A 18 -7.59 50.55 -12.18
N LEU A 19 -6.30 50.46 -11.83
CA LEU A 19 -5.69 49.18 -11.50
C LEU A 19 -6.37 48.69 -10.22
N THR A 20 -7.45 47.94 -10.36
CA THR A 20 -7.94 47.09 -9.28
C THR A 20 -6.94 45.95 -9.16
N ALA A 21 -6.19 45.93 -8.05
CA ALA A 21 -5.36 44.79 -7.68
C ALA A 21 -6.17 43.49 -7.80
N PRO A 22 -5.60 42.39 -8.33
CA PRO A 22 -6.30 41.11 -8.31
C PRO A 22 -6.59 40.79 -6.84
N PRO A 23 -7.80 40.31 -6.50
CA PRO A 23 -8.00 39.76 -5.19
C PRO A 23 -7.02 38.59 -5.04
N ARG A 24 -6.07 38.71 -4.11
CA ARG A 24 -5.36 37.56 -3.53
C ARG A 24 -6.40 36.73 -2.81
N ARG A 25 -7.28 36.04 -3.55
CA ARG A 25 -8.16 35.02 -2.99
C ARG A 25 -7.26 33.84 -2.71
N ALA A 26 -6.73 33.91 -1.49
CA ALA A 26 -6.55 32.83 -0.56
C ALA A 26 -6.28 31.50 -1.26
N ALA A 27 -5.04 31.03 -1.13
CA ALA A 27 -4.73 29.62 -1.14
C ALA A 27 -5.99 28.85 -0.77
N ARG A 28 -6.61 28.20 -1.76
CA ARG A 28 -7.83 27.43 -1.56
C ARG A 28 -7.48 26.52 -0.40
N LEU A 29 -8.09 26.78 0.76
CA LEU A 29 -8.08 25.86 1.87
C LEU A 29 -8.36 24.51 1.22
N LEU A 30 -7.45 23.55 1.38
CA LEU A 30 -7.70 22.17 1.01
C LEU A 30 -9.14 21.90 1.43
N SER A 31 -10.01 21.73 0.43
CA SER A 31 -11.44 21.58 0.64
C SER A 31 -11.60 20.55 1.74
N THR A 32 -12.19 20.91 2.88
CA THR A 32 -12.41 19.99 4.02
C THR A 32 -12.89 18.59 3.59
N PRO A 33 -13.77 18.41 2.58
CA PRO A 33 -14.13 17.07 2.10
C PRO A 33 -12.98 16.33 1.38
N LEU A 34 -12.05 17.02 0.72
CA LEU A 34 -10.87 16.40 0.11
C LEU A 34 -9.89 15.89 1.17
N LEU A 35 -9.68 16.67 2.24
CA LEU A 35 -8.85 16.23 3.37
C LEU A 35 -9.49 15.03 4.08
N PHE A 36 -10.81 15.07 4.29
CA PHE A 36 -11.56 13.95 4.89
C PHE A 36 -11.52 12.69 4.02
N ALA A 37 -11.72 12.83 2.70
CA ALA A 37 -11.62 11.73 1.76
C ALA A 37 -10.20 11.13 1.71
N LEU A 38 -9.17 11.98 1.77
CA LEU A 38 -7.78 11.54 1.82
C LEU A 38 -7.48 10.76 3.11
N VAL A 39 -7.91 11.28 4.27
CA VAL A 39 -7.75 10.59 5.56
C VAL A 39 -8.46 9.24 5.53
N LEU A 40 -9.68 9.18 5.01
CA LEU A 40 -10.42 7.92 4.88
C LEU A 40 -9.72 6.93 3.94
N ALA A 41 -9.19 7.39 2.80
CA ALA A 41 -8.44 6.55 1.87
C ALA A 41 -7.17 5.98 2.51
N VAL A 42 -6.44 6.80 3.28
CA VAL A 42 -5.25 6.36 4.03
C VAL A 42 -5.64 5.30 5.06
N LEU A 43 -6.71 5.51 5.82
CA LEU A 43 -7.19 4.55 6.82
C LEU A 43 -7.59 3.20 6.20
N LEU A 44 -8.26 3.20 5.05
CA LEU A 44 -8.64 1.96 4.34
C LEU A 44 -7.44 1.21 3.76
N SER A 45 -6.40 1.93 3.31
CA SER A 45 -5.21 1.33 2.70
C SER A 45 -4.30 0.59 3.70
N ALA A 46 -4.46 0.81 5.00
CA ALA A 46 -3.60 0.24 6.03
C ALA A 46 -3.82 -1.27 6.29
N CYS A 47 -4.82 -1.91 5.67
CA CYS A 47 -5.21 -3.30 5.96
C CYS A 47 -4.52 -4.37 5.06
N GLY A 48 -3.38 -4.05 4.44
CA GLY A 48 -2.80 -4.84 3.33
C GLY A 48 -2.25 -6.25 3.66
N ALA A 49 -1.99 -6.56 4.93
CA ALA A 49 -1.86 -7.93 5.43
C ALA A 49 -2.13 -7.88 6.93
N SER A 50 -3.33 -8.28 7.35
CA SER A 50 -3.71 -8.25 8.76
C SER A 50 -3.04 -9.43 9.48
N ALA A 51 -2.16 -9.12 10.42
CA ALA A 51 -1.69 -10.10 11.39
C ALA A 51 -2.88 -10.70 12.13
N ALA A 52 -2.80 -11.99 12.46
CA ALA A 52 -3.76 -12.57 13.38
C ALA A 52 -3.52 -12.08 14.81
N PRO A 53 -4.55 -12.16 15.69
CA PRO A 53 -4.42 -11.71 17.08
C PRO A 53 -3.17 -12.21 17.83
N PRO A 54 -2.75 -13.50 17.74
CA PRO A 54 -1.53 -13.94 18.42
C PRO A 54 -0.25 -13.29 17.84
N PHE A 55 -0.25 -12.86 16.58
CA PHE A 55 0.87 -12.22 15.89
C PHE A 55 0.86 -10.68 15.97
N PHE A 56 0.00 -10.06 16.78
CA PHE A 56 0.12 -8.63 17.04
C PHE A 56 1.49 -8.29 17.64
N GLY A 57 2.11 -7.25 17.08
CA GLY A 57 3.49 -6.84 17.42
C GLY A 57 4.59 -7.71 16.80
N ALA A 58 4.26 -8.67 15.93
CA ALA A 58 5.25 -9.50 15.23
C ALA A 58 6.11 -8.67 14.26
N SER A 59 7.32 -9.16 14.00
CA SER A 59 8.19 -8.61 12.97
C SER A 59 7.72 -9.05 11.59
N ARG A 60 7.45 -8.09 10.69
CA ARG A 60 6.99 -8.38 9.32
C ARG A 60 8.17 -8.43 8.35
N ASN A 61 8.16 -9.45 7.51
CA ASN A 61 9.09 -9.64 6.40
C ASN A 61 8.30 -9.97 5.14
N ASP A 62 8.49 -9.22 4.06
CA ASP A 62 7.86 -9.53 2.78
C ASP A 62 8.82 -10.38 1.93
N VAL A 63 8.36 -11.55 1.51
CA VAL A 63 9.13 -12.55 0.78
C VAL A 63 8.47 -12.81 -0.56
N THR A 64 9.27 -12.83 -1.63
CA THR A 64 8.79 -13.21 -2.97
C THR A 64 9.47 -14.50 -3.40
N LEU A 65 8.68 -15.53 -3.70
CA LEU A 65 9.16 -16.84 -4.17
C LEU A 65 8.39 -17.24 -5.42
N GLN A 66 9.10 -17.55 -6.51
CA GLN A 66 8.49 -18.03 -7.77
C GLN A 66 7.35 -17.14 -8.28
N GLY A 67 7.43 -15.83 -8.07
CA GLY A 67 6.39 -14.86 -8.45
C GLY A 67 5.22 -14.71 -7.46
N TYR A 68 5.20 -15.50 -6.39
CA TYR A 68 4.24 -15.37 -5.30
C TYR A 68 4.78 -14.42 -4.22
N HIS A 69 3.90 -13.57 -3.70
CA HIS A 69 4.24 -12.61 -2.64
C HIS A 69 3.66 -13.08 -1.31
N PHE A 70 4.49 -13.12 -0.28
CA PHE A 70 4.12 -13.53 1.06
C PHE A 70 4.50 -12.44 2.06
N ALA A 71 3.57 -12.09 2.95
CA ALA A 71 3.89 -11.39 4.18
C ALA A 71 4.13 -12.45 5.26
N VAL A 72 5.33 -12.46 5.83
CA VAL A 72 5.73 -13.38 6.90
C VAL A 72 5.87 -12.60 8.19
N LEU A 73 5.06 -12.93 9.18
CA LEU A 73 5.08 -12.35 10.51
C LEU A 73 5.77 -13.32 11.47
N LEU A 74 6.84 -12.87 12.09
CA LEU A 74 7.65 -13.65 13.02
C LEU A 74 7.40 -13.19 14.45
N LYS A 75 7.09 -14.13 15.33
CA LYS A 75 6.92 -13.88 16.75
C LYS A 75 7.32 -15.11 17.55
N ASP A 76 8.22 -14.93 18.50
CA ASP A 76 8.84 -16.02 19.26
C ASP A 76 9.37 -17.10 18.31
N ASN A 77 8.96 -18.36 18.51
CA ASN A 77 9.29 -19.49 17.65
C ASN A 77 8.13 -19.85 16.70
N HIS A 78 7.38 -18.86 16.23
CA HIS A 78 6.25 -19.06 15.32
C HIS A 78 6.33 -18.11 14.11
N ALA A 79 5.81 -18.59 12.98
CA ALA A 79 5.61 -17.78 11.79
C ALA A 79 4.14 -17.81 11.36
N GLU A 80 3.56 -16.66 11.03
CA GLU A 80 2.35 -16.54 10.24
C GLU A 80 2.72 -16.10 8.82
N VAL A 81 2.29 -16.85 7.82
CA VAL A 81 2.56 -16.59 6.42
C VAL A 81 1.25 -16.28 5.74
N ILE A 82 1.14 -15.10 5.13
CA ILE A 82 -0.04 -14.63 4.42
C ILE A 82 0.33 -14.47 2.95
N ARG A 83 -0.36 -15.18 2.07
CA ARG A 83 -0.19 -15.02 0.62
C ARG A 83 -0.93 -13.77 0.16
N LEU A 84 -0.21 -12.88 -0.51
CA LEU A 84 -0.76 -11.66 -1.10
C LEU A 84 -1.14 -11.90 -2.57
N GLY A 85 -2.09 -11.11 -3.05
CA GLY A 85 -2.52 -11.14 -4.45
C GLY A 85 -3.51 -12.25 -4.79
N TYR A 86 -3.94 -12.22 -6.05
CA TYR A 86 -4.88 -13.18 -6.60
C TYR A 86 -4.20 -14.50 -6.93
N LEU A 87 -4.93 -15.60 -6.77
CA LEU A 87 -4.43 -16.95 -7.03
C LEU A 87 -5.48 -17.75 -7.80
N SER A 88 -5.15 -18.17 -9.02
CA SER A 88 -6.00 -19.07 -9.79
C SER A 88 -6.05 -20.46 -9.15
N ARG A 89 -6.98 -21.32 -9.58
CA ARG A 89 -7.08 -22.69 -9.03
C ARG A 89 -5.85 -23.55 -9.35
N ALA A 90 -5.26 -23.41 -10.54
CA ALA A 90 -4.14 -24.23 -10.98
C ALA A 90 -2.86 -23.95 -10.15
N GLU A 91 -2.67 -22.70 -9.73
CA GLU A 91 -1.50 -22.24 -8.99
C GLU A 91 -1.49 -22.71 -7.52
N ARG A 92 -2.66 -23.06 -6.95
CA ARG A 92 -2.81 -23.41 -5.52
C ARG A 92 -1.93 -24.56 -5.06
N LYS A 93 -1.67 -25.54 -5.94
CA LYS A 93 -0.98 -26.78 -5.56
C LYS A 93 0.44 -26.53 -5.03
N ALA A 94 1.14 -25.53 -5.57
CA ALA A 94 2.51 -25.23 -5.18
C ALA A 94 2.61 -24.41 -3.88
N VAL A 95 1.57 -23.63 -3.57
CA VAL A 95 1.61 -22.59 -2.52
C VAL A 95 1.93 -23.13 -1.13
N PRO A 96 1.37 -24.24 -0.62
CA PRO A 96 1.68 -24.71 0.73
C PRO A 96 3.17 -24.95 0.97
N ALA A 97 3.87 -25.53 -0.02
CA ALA A 97 5.32 -25.73 0.06
C ALA A 97 6.09 -24.41 0.02
N LEU A 98 5.62 -23.44 -0.77
CA LEU A 98 6.23 -22.10 -0.84
C LEU A 98 6.02 -21.30 0.46
N MET A 99 4.91 -21.48 1.15
CA MET A 99 4.67 -20.83 2.45
C MET A 99 5.64 -21.33 3.51
N ILE A 100 5.93 -22.64 3.53
CA ILE A 100 6.97 -23.22 4.39
C ILE A 100 8.32 -22.58 4.06
N ALA A 101 8.70 -22.57 2.77
CA ALA A 101 9.96 -21.96 2.33
C ALA A 101 10.06 -20.47 2.68
N ALA A 102 8.96 -19.72 2.57
CA ALA A 102 8.92 -18.31 2.96
C ALA A 102 9.13 -18.12 4.47
N ALA A 103 8.52 -18.96 5.31
CA ALA A 103 8.74 -18.95 6.75
C ALA A 103 10.21 -19.23 7.11
N GLU A 104 10.82 -20.24 6.49
CA GLU A 104 12.23 -20.57 6.71
C GLU A 104 13.15 -19.46 6.22
N GLN A 105 12.90 -18.89 5.04
CA GLN A 105 13.71 -17.79 4.50
C GLN A 105 13.64 -16.54 5.36
N ALA A 106 12.44 -16.15 5.83
CA ALA A 106 12.28 -14.96 6.65
C ALA A 106 12.88 -15.12 8.05
N SER A 107 12.75 -16.31 8.65
CA SER A 107 13.22 -16.55 10.03
C SER A 107 14.69 -16.98 10.12
N GLY A 108 15.24 -17.58 9.06
CA GLY A 108 16.51 -18.31 9.13
C GLY A 108 16.41 -19.63 9.92
N CYS A 109 15.21 -20.04 10.33
CA CYS A 109 14.95 -21.22 11.15
C CYS A 109 14.27 -22.32 10.33
N LYS A 110 14.17 -23.52 10.91
CA LYS A 110 13.45 -24.64 10.28
C LYS A 110 12.02 -24.75 10.75
N VAL A 111 11.11 -25.02 9.82
CA VAL A 111 9.71 -25.31 10.15
C VAL A 111 9.61 -26.75 10.67
N THR A 112 9.04 -26.91 11.86
CA THR A 112 8.86 -28.24 12.48
C THR A 112 7.46 -28.82 12.26
N GLY A 113 6.50 -27.97 11.90
CA GLY A 113 5.12 -28.38 11.66
C GLY A 113 4.15 -27.20 11.67
N PRO A 114 2.84 -27.46 11.51
CA PRO A 114 1.81 -26.45 11.70
C PRO A 114 1.81 -25.95 13.14
N ALA A 115 1.57 -24.66 13.34
CA ALA A 115 1.55 -24.07 14.66
C ALA A 115 0.44 -24.67 15.54
N THR A 116 0.72 -24.76 16.84
CA THR A 116 -0.17 -25.36 17.83
C THR A 116 -0.65 -24.34 18.89
N GLY A 117 -1.56 -24.76 19.77
CA GLY A 117 -2.06 -23.91 20.86
C GLY A 117 -2.76 -22.63 20.35
N ILE A 118 -2.43 -21.49 20.97
CA ILE A 118 -3.00 -20.17 20.61
C ILE A 118 -2.56 -19.69 19.22
N TYR A 119 -1.47 -20.25 18.69
CA TYR A 119 -0.93 -19.93 17.38
C TYR A 119 -1.52 -20.80 16.26
N ARG A 120 -2.37 -21.79 16.59
CA ARG A 120 -3.01 -22.65 15.60
C ARG A 120 -3.78 -21.81 14.58
N SER A 121 -3.58 -22.10 13.30
CA SER A 121 -4.40 -21.50 12.24
C SER A 121 -5.80 -22.14 12.22
N PRO A 122 -6.88 -21.34 12.09
CA PRO A 122 -8.23 -21.84 11.85
C PRO A 122 -8.44 -22.32 10.40
N SER A 123 -7.49 -22.07 9.51
CA SER A 123 -7.56 -22.43 8.09
C SER A 123 -7.64 -23.95 7.90
N LEU A 124 -8.38 -24.37 6.87
CA LEU A 124 -8.49 -25.79 6.53
C LEU A 124 -7.12 -26.34 6.09
N PRO A 125 -6.81 -27.61 6.36
CA PRO A 125 -5.61 -28.24 5.79
C PRO A 125 -5.57 -28.08 4.27
N GLY A 126 -4.49 -27.49 3.76
CA GLY A 126 -4.34 -27.20 2.33
C GLY A 126 -4.92 -25.87 1.85
N ASP A 127 -5.38 -24.99 2.76
CA ASP A 127 -5.58 -23.58 2.43
C ASP A 127 -4.25 -22.95 1.98
N THR A 128 -4.36 -21.89 1.19
CA THR A 128 -3.26 -21.20 0.52
C THR A 128 -3.22 -19.71 0.85
N GLY A 129 -4.25 -19.17 1.51
CA GLY A 129 -4.32 -17.75 1.87
C GLY A 129 -3.47 -17.42 3.09
N GLU A 130 -3.47 -18.30 4.08
CA GLU A 130 -2.72 -18.15 5.32
C GLU A 130 -2.27 -19.52 5.83
N ALA A 131 -1.11 -19.54 6.49
CA ALA A 131 -0.60 -20.70 7.20
C ALA A 131 0.25 -20.25 8.39
N ARG A 132 0.22 -21.02 9.49
CA ARG A 132 1.06 -20.77 10.67
C ARG A 132 1.92 -21.97 10.99
N PHE A 133 3.14 -21.72 11.40
CA PHE A 133 4.16 -22.74 11.61
C PHE A 133 4.88 -22.58 12.94
N ASP A 134 5.26 -23.71 13.53
CA ASP A 134 6.25 -23.76 14.61
C ASP A 134 7.65 -23.78 14.00
N LEU A 135 8.56 -23.01 14.59
CA LEU A 135 9.94 -22.82 14.15
C LEU A 135 10.91 -23.41 15.16
N ARG A 136 12.02 -23.96 14.65
CA ARG A 136 13.19 -24.34 15.43
C ARG A 136 14.39 -23.51 14.99
N CYS A 137 14.79 -22.60 15.86
CA CYS A 137 15.97 -21.76 15.73
C CYS A 137 17.04 -22.31 16.67
N GLY A 138 18.21 -22.71 16.16
CA GLY A 138 19.28 -23.34 16.95
C GLY A 138 19.65 -24.73 16.44
#